data_AF-A0A4Z0BPJ3-F1
#
_entry.id   AF-A0A4Z0BPJ3-F1
#
_cell.length_a   1.000
_cell.length_b   1.000
_cell.length_c   1.000
_cell.angle_alpha   90.00
_cell.angle_beta   90.00
_cell.angle_gamma   90.00
#
_symmetry.space_group_name_H-M   'P 1'
#
loop_
_entity.id
_entity.type
_entity.pdbx_description
1 polymer ?
#
loop_
_entity_poly.entity_id
_entity_poly.type
_entity_poly.pdbx_seq_one_letter_code
_entity_poly.pdbx_strand_id
1 'polypeptide(L)'
;MTTAAFRDTATQFIEAIGTTAHGAIDAYRAGGERLGEFASARWDGAFEQARPQLSAETRRNAANARKVFSRYYRQGLQLSASGAEVAVDTLVQAAGAALERAEAFRQARTGRA
;
A
#
# COMPACT_ATOMS: atom_id res chain seq x y z
N MET A 1 -13.44 -31.96 14.80
CA MET A 1 -13.09 -30.54 15.03
C MET A 1 -14.35 -29.81 15.46
N THR A 2 -14.32 -29.09 16.58
CA THR A 2 -15.49 -28.35 17.08
C THR A 2 -15.67 -27.06 16.27
N THR A 3 -16.89 -26.51 16.23
CA THR A 3 -17.20 -25.32 15.42
C THR A 3 -16.52 -24.05 15.95
N ALA A 4 -16.35 -23.95 17.27
CA ALA A 4 -15.54 -22.90 17.89
C ALA A 4 -14.10 -22.94 17.35
N ALA A 5 -13.49 -24.13 17.29
CA ALA A 5 -12.14 -24.29 16.73
C ALA A 5 -12.04 -23.88 15.26
N PHE A 6 -13.10 -24.06 14.45
CA PHE A 6 -13.12 -23.58 13.06
C PHE A 6 -13.18 -22.06 12.97
N ARG A 7 -14.08 -21.39 13.70
CA ARG A 7 -14.19 -19.93 13.68
C ARG A 7 -12.90 -19.27 14.14
N ASP A 8 -12.34 -19.73 15.25
CA ASP A 8 -11.10 -19.17 15.79
C ASP A 8 -9.95 -19.33 14.77
N THR A 9 -9.87 -20.50 14.12
CA THR A 9 -8.89 -20.73 13.04
C THR A 9 -9.13 -19.80 11.85
N ALA A 10 -10.38 -19.61 11.43
CA ALA A 10 -10.73 -18.75 10.29
C ALA A 10 -10.46 -17.27 10.58
N THR A 11 -10.77 -16.80 11.80
CA THR A 11 -10.46 -15.44 12.24
C THR A 11 -8.95 -15.20 12.26
N GLN A 12 -8.18 -16.10 12.89
CA GLN A 12 -6.72 -16.01 12.91
C GLN A 12 -6.11 -16.01 11.50
N PHE A 13 -6.68 -16.80 10.58
CA PHE A 13 -6.24 -16.82 9.18
C PHE A 13 -6.49 -15.49 8.47
N ILE A 14 -7.67 -14.89 8.62
CA ILE A 14 -8.00 -13.58 8.05
C ILE A 14 -7.06 -12.50 8.59
N GLU A 15 -6.82 -12.49 9.90
CA GLU A 15 -5.90 -11.56 10.55
C GLU A 15 -4.47 -11.72 10.00
N ALA A 16 -3.98 -12.96 9.91
CA ALA A 16 -2.65 -13.25 9.39
C ALA A 16 -2.46 -12.77 7.93
N ILE A 17 -3.48 -12.95 7.08
CA ILE A 17 -3.45 -12.41 5.71
C ILE A 17 -3.45 -10.89 5.72
N GLY A 18 -4.29 -10.25 6.55
CA GLY A 18 -4.33 -8.79 6.69
C GLY A 18 -2.96 -8.22 7.10
N THR A 19 -2.34 -8.79 8.13
CA THR A 19 -0.99 -8.40 8.56
C THR A 19 0.06 -8.60 7.46
N THR A 20 0.02 -9.75 6.76
CA THR A 20 0.96 -10.04 5.68
C THR A 20 0.81 -9.04 4.53
N ALA A 21 -0.43 -8.71 4.16
CA ALA A 21 -0.73 -7.76 3.11
C ALA A 21 -0.26 -6.35 3.48
N HIS A 22 -0.47 -5.89 4.72
CA HIS A 22 0.08 -4.61 5.19
C HIS A 22 1.60 -4.59 5.15
N GLY A 23 2.27 -5.65 5.62
CA GLY A 23 3.73 -5.74 5.52
C GLY A 23 4.24 -5.66 4.08
N ALA A 24 3.52 -6.27 3.13
CA ALA A 24 3.86 -6.16 1.70
C ALA A 24 3.66 -4.74 1.15
N ILE A 25 2.59 -4.05 1.56
CA ILE A 25 2.32 -2.65 1.16
C ILE A 25 3.39 -1.72 1.72
N ASP A 26 3.79 -1.90 2.98
CA ASP A 26 4.87 -1.13 3.61
C ASP A 26 6.19 -1.34 2.90
N ALA A 27 6.53 -2.59 2.57
CA ALA A 27 7.72 -2.90 1.80
C ALA A 27 7.71 -2.27 0.40
N TYR A 28 6.56 -2.29 -0.28
CA TYR A 28 6.36 -1.62 -1.56
C TYR A 28 6.56 -0.10 -1.44
N ARG A 29 5.97 0.54 -0.42
CA ARG A 29 6.13 1.98 -0.17
C ARG A 29 7.59 2.35 0.08
N ALA A 30 8.24 1.67 1.01
CA ALA A 30 9.65 1.91 1.33
C ALA A 30 10.57 1.66 0.13
N GLY A 31 10.30 0.61 -0.66
CA GLY A 31 11.03 0.33 -1.90
C GLY A 31 10.85 1.43 -2.94
N GLY A 32 9.62 1.90 -3.15
CA GLY A 32 9.32 3.02 -4.04
C GLY A 32 10.00 4.31 -3.62
N GLU A 33 10.02 4.63 -2.32
CA GLU A 33 10.70 5.82 -1.81
C GLU A 33 12.19 5.80 -2.15
N ARG A 34 12.88 4.68 -1.91
CA ARG A 34 14.29 4.49 -2.28
C ARG A 34 14.53 4.64 -3.78
N LEU A 35 13.64 4.10 -4.62
CA LEU A 35 13.74 4.28 -6.07
C LEU A 35 13.58 5.75 -6.48
N GLY A 36 12.65 6.47 -5.86
CA GLY A 36 12.46 7.91 -6.06
C GLY A 36 13.68 8.74 -5.65
N GLU A 37 14.32 8.39 -4.53
CA GLU A 37 15.57 9.01 -4.06
C GLU A 37 16.75 8.70 -4.99
N PHE A 38 16.88 7.46 -5.44
CA PHE A 38 17.91 7.08 -6.40
C PHE A 38 17.77 7.83 -7.72
N ALA A 39 16.56 7.86 -8.29
CA ALA A 39 16.28 8.60 -9.53
C ALA A 39 16.54 10.10 -9.36
N SER A 40 16.18 10.63 -8.19
CA SER A 40 16.44 12.01 -7.78
C SER A 40 17.93 12.34 -7.79
N ALA A 41 18.75 11.56 -7.09
CA ALA A 41 20.20 11.73 -7.06
C ALA A 41 20.84 11.58 -8.44
N ARG A 42 20.37 10.60 -9.24
CA ARG A 42 20.85 10.37 -10.61
C ARG A 42 20.56 11.54 -11.54
N TRP A 43 19.39 12.16 -11.41
CA TRP A 43 19.05 13.39 -12.13
C TRP A 43 19.96 14.53 -11.69
N ASP A 44 20.09 14.76 -10.39
CA ASP A 44 20.83 15.91 -9.85
C ASP A 44 22.32 15.83 -10.27
N GLY A 45 22.91 14.64 -10.26
CA GLY A 45 24.27 14.41 -10.76
C GLY A 45 24.43 14.68 -12.26
N ALA A 46 23.50 14.21 -13.11
CA ALA A 46 23.54 14.53 -14.54
C ALA A 46 23.30 16.01 -14.82
N PHE A 47 22.40 16.62 -14.08
CA PHE A 47 22.08 18.03 -14.24
C PHE A 47 23.29 18.90 -13.95
N GLU A 48 24.02 18.65 -12.85
CA GLU A 48 25.25 19.38 -12.54
C GLU A 48 26.34 19.20 -13.60
N GLN A 49 26.50 17.99 -14.17
CA GLN A 49 27.46 17.75 -15.27
C GLN A 49 27.10 18.51 -16.55
N ALA A 50 25.81 18.57 -16.89
CA ALA A 50 25.32 19.28 -18.07
C ALA A 50 25.25 20.80 -17.87
N ARG A 51 25.10 21.26 -16.62
CA ARG A 51 24.82 22.65 -16.23
C ARG A 51 25.67 23.71 -16.95
N PRO A 52 26.99 23.55 -17.17
CA PRO A 52 27.82 24.56 -17.84
C PRO A 52 27.45 24.77 -19.32
N GLN A 53 26.82 23.78 -19.95
CA GLN A 53 26.47 23.77 -21.38
C GLN A 53 25.03 24.25 -21.63
N LEU A 54 24.28 24.53 -20.55
CA LEU A 54 22.86 24.86 -20.63
C LEU A 54 22.62 26.37 -20.48
N SER A 55 21.66 26.88 -21.26
CA SER A 55 21.16 28.25 -21.08
C SER A 55 20.57 28.45 -19.67
N ALA A 56 20.45 29.70 -19.23
CA ALA A 56 19.82 30.01 -17.94
C ALA A 56 18.37 29.54 -17.87
N GLU A 57 17.62 29.68 -18.97
CA GLU A 57 16.23 29.22 -19.07
C GLU A 57 16.13 27.71 -18.99
N THR A 58 16.97 26.97 -19.73
CA THR A 58 16.98 25.50 -19.69
C THR A 58 17.31 24.98 -18.29
N ARG A 59 18.26 25.62 -17.60
CA ARG A 59 18.57 25.27 -16.20
C ARG A 59 17.36 25.46 -15.27
N ARG A 60 16.66 26.59 -15.39
CA ARG A 60 15.45 26.87 -14.60
C ARG A 60 14.35 25.85 -14.89
N ASN A 61 14.11 25.55 -16.17
CA ASN A 61 13.06 24.63 -16.59
C ASN A 61 13.35 23.20 -16.15
N ALA A 62 14.60 22.74 -16.28
CA ALA A 62 15.02 21.43 -15.80
C ALA A 62 14.89 21.28 -14.29
N ALA A 63 15.30 22.29 -13.51
CA ALA A 63 15.13 22.29 -12.06
C ALA A 63 13.65 22.27 -11.64
N ASN A 64 12.78 22.97 -12.36
CA ASN A 64 11.34 22.93 -12.13
C ASN A 64 10.74 21.56 -12.49
N ALA A 65 11.10 21.00 -13.64
CA ALA A 65 10.65 19.68 -14.08
C ALA A 65 11.00 18.62 -13.04
N ARG A 66 12.25 18.62 -12.55
CA ARG A 66 12.72 17.74 -11.48
C ARG A 66 11.86 17.80 -10.22
N LYS A 67 11.51 19.01 -9.76
CA LYS A 67 10.64 19.21 -8.59
C LYS A 67 9.24 18.66 -8.85
N VAL A 68 8.66 18.96 -10.01
CA VAL A 68 7.31 18.53 -10.38
C VAL A 68 7.22 17.01 -10.49
N PHE A 69 8.13 16.37 -11.23
CA PHE A 69 8.13 14.91 -11.39
C PHE A 69 8.34 14.18 -10.07
N SER A 70 9.27 14.64 -9.23
CA SER A 70 9.50 14.01 -7.91
C SER A 70 8.34 14.18 -6.94
N ARG A 71 7.58 15.28 -7.06
CA ARG A 71 6.36 15.48 -6.29
C ARG A 71 5.29 14.50 -6.73
N TYR A 72 5.01 14.43 -8.04
CA TYR A 72 3.98 13.51 -8.55
C TYR A 72 4.32 12.05 -8.30
N TYR A 73 5.59 11.67 -8.43
CA TYR A 73 6.06 10.32 -8.09
C TYR A 73 5.73 9.96 -6.63
N ARG A 74 6.13 10.81 -5.67
CA ARG A 74 5.86 10.59 -4.25
C ARG A 74 4.37 10.56 -3.93
N GLN A 75 3.60 11.48 -4.51
CA GLN A 75 2.14 11.51 -4.34
C GLN A 75 1.46 10.24 -4.89
N GLY A 76 1.87 9.76 -6.07
CA GLY A 76 1.33 8.54 -6.65
C GLY A 76 1.69 7.30 -5.84
N LEU A 77 2.93 7.22 -5.35
CA LEU A 77 3.36 6.14 -4.47
C LEU A 77 2.55 6.12 -3.17
N GLN A 78 2.39 7.27 -2.51
CA GLN A 78 1.60 7.38 -1.28
C GLN A 78 0.13 7.02 -1.52
N LEU A 79 -0.48 7.58 -2.57
CA LEU A 79 -1.89 7.33 -2.89
C LEU A 79 -2.15 5.86 -3.21
N SER A 80 -1.27 5.22 -3.98
CA SER A 80 -1.41 3.80 -4.30
C SER A 80 -1.25 2.90 -3.08
N ALA A 81 -0.27 3.17 -2.22
CA ALA A 81 -0.05 2.39 -1.00
C ALA A 81 -1.22 2.56 0.00
N SER A 82 -1.67 3.80 0.25
CA SER A 82 -2.83 4.03 1.13
C SER A 82 -4.13 3.49 0.54
N GLY A 83 -4.31 3.56 -0.78
CA GLY A 83 -5.46 2.94 -1.44
C GLY A 83 -5.46 1.41 -1.27
N ALA A 84 -4.28 0.78 -1.34
CA ALA A 84 -4.13 -0.66 -1.10
C ALA A 84 -4.43 -1.03 0.36
N GLU A 85 -3.99 -0.24 1.34
CA GLU A 85 -4.33 -0.43 2.76
C GLU A 85 -5.84 -0.42 2.97
N VAL A 86 -6.53 0.61 2.46
CA VAL A 86 -7.99 0.72 2.58
C VAL A 86 -8.69 -0.50 1.95
N ALA A 87 -8.21 -0.98 0.81
CA ALA A 87 -8.77 -2.17 0.17
C ALA A 87 -8.56 -3.44 1.01
N VAL A 88 -7.36 -3.64 1.57
CA VAL A 88 -7.04 -4.76 2.47
C VAL A 88 -7.91 -4.72 3.71
N ASP A 89 -7.97 -3.57 4.39
CA ASP A 89 -8.78 -3.38 5.59
C ASP A 89 -10.27 -3.67 5.32
N THR A 90 -10.79 -3.18 4.20
CA THR A 90 -12.18 -3.42 3.81
C THR A 90 -12.44 -4.90 3.59
N LEU A 91 -11.53 -5.61 2.93
CA LEU A 91 -11.66 -7.05 2.69
C LEU A 91 -11.58 -7.86 3.98
N VAL A 92 -10.64 -7.53 4.88
CA VAL A 92 -10.50 -8.15 6.20
C VAL A 92 -11.77 -7.97 7.03
N GLN A 93 -12.30 -6.74 7.08
CA GLN A 93 -13.55 -6.44 7.79
C GLN A 93 -14.74 -7.19 7.19
N ALA A 94 -14.87 -7.21 5.86
CA ALA A 94 -15.95 -7.92 5.18
C ALA A 94 -15.88 -9.43 5.44
N ALA A 95 -14.69 -10.02 5.42
CA ALA A 95 -14.48 -11.43 5.74
C ALA A 95 -14.84 -11.75 7.20
N GLY A 96 -14.43 -10.90 8.15
CA GLY A 96 -14.81 -11.02 9.55
C GLY A 96 -16.34 -10.97 9.76
N ALA A 97 -17.02 -9.99 9.16
CA ALA A 97 -18.46 -9.87 9.23
C ALA A 97 -19.20 -11.07 8.59
N ALA A 98 -18.64 -11.65 7.53
CA ALA A 98 -19.20 -12.85 6.90
C ALA A 98 -19.11 -14.07 7.84
N LEU A 99 -17.99 -14.24 8.56
CA LEU A 99 -17.85 -15.29 9.58
C LEU A 99 -18.88 -15.12 10.70
N GLU A 100 -19.03 -13.91 11.24
CA GLU A 100 -20.01 -13.63 12.30
C GLU A 100 -21.44 -13.94 11.86
N ARG A 101 -21.82 -13.56 10.63
CA ARG A 101 -23.14 -13.87 10.08
C ARG A 101 -23.35 -15.38 9.93
N ALA A 102 -22.35 -16.11 9.42
CA ALA A 102 -22.45 -17.56 9.27
C ALA A 102 -22.66 -18.26 10.63
N GLU A 103 -22.02 -17.78 11.68
CA GLU A 103 -22.24 -18.28 13.03
C GLU A 103 -23.63 -17.97 13.56
N ALA A 104 -24.11 -16.74 13.40
CA ALA A 104 -25.45 -16.35 13.82
C ALA A 104 -26.52 -17.22 13.13
N PHE A 105 -26.38 -17.46 11.82
CA PHE A 105 -27.26 -18.37 11.07
C PHE A 105 -27.22 -19.80 11.61
N ARG A 106 -26.04 -20.30 11.98
CA ARG A 106 -25.89 -21.63 12.57
C ARG A 106 -26.58 -21.73 13.92
N GLN A 107 -26.33 -20.78 14.83
CA GLN A 107 -26.92 -20.75 16.16
C GLN A 107 -28.45 -20.71 16.09
N ALA A 108 -29.00 -19.89 15.19
CA ALA A 108 -30.44 -19.82 14.95
C ALA A 108 -31.03 -21.14 14.42
N ARG A 109 -30.24 -21.96 13.71
CA ARG A 109 -30.66 -23.28 13.20
C ARG A 109 -30.59 -24.34 14.28
N THR A 110 -29.56 -24.34 15.11
CA THR A 110 -29.39 -25.31 16.22
C THR A 110 -30.31 -25.03 17.40
N GLY A 111 -30.73 -23.77 17.61
CA GLY A 111 -31.71 -23.42 18.66
C GLY A 111 -33.18 -23.65 18.26
N ARG A 112 -33.44 -24.08 17.02
CA ARG A 112 -34.77 -24.46 16.50
C ARG A 112 -35.01 -25.97 16.45
N ALA A 113 -33.99 -26.77 16.75
CA ALA A 113 -34.05 -28.24 16.83
C ALA A 113 -34.12 -28.67 18.30
#